data_AF-A0AA42CQF0-F1
#
_entry.id   AF-A0AA42CQF0-F1
#
_cell.length_a   1.000
_cell.length_b   1.000
_cell.length_c   1.000
_cell.angle_alpha   90.00
_cell.angle_beta   90.00
_cell.angle_gamma   90.00
#
_symmetry.space_group_name_H-M   'P 1'
#
loop_
_entity.id
_entity.type
_entity.pdbx_description
1 polymer ?
#
loop_
_entity_poly.entity_id
_entity_poly.type
_entity_poly.pdbx_seq_one_letter_code
_entity_poly.pdbx_strand_id
1 'polypeptide(L)'
;MPSTPVRPEPVEGRPSPTDGRTPFDGLRANGLYFARGEHSAEHGFTPPCRRSAEHGFTLVEVLIAMLIFGMIAAAGVALLSFSIRAQGAAVARLDDVDSVERLSSILSADFAQAVERPNRDERGVMQPAFVGTGTSVRLVRGGWSNLDGAARPSLQKVEYRLEEEAIDRVAYPMLDGAEPYPPGAMLSDVRAMTLRYRFRGAWSDRWDGTQGAALPQAVELTVTRRNGTMLRQLFLVGTGYEQGPPEAEHGR
;
A
#
# COMPACT_ATOMS: atom_id res chain seq x y z
N MET A 1 23.68 -7.47 55.42
CA MET A 1 24.33 -8.65 54.81
C MET A 1 24.15 -8.58 53.30
N PRO A 2 25.15 -9.01 52.52
CA PRO A 2 25.29 -8.80 51.08
C PRO A 2 24.44 -9.81 50.29
N SER A 3 24.14 -9.62 49.01
CA SER A 3 25.03 -10.05 47.91
C SER A 3 24.61 -9.50 46.56
N THR A 4 25.65 -9.31 45.76
CA THR A 4 25.83 -8.70 44.43
C THR A 4 25.26 -9.59 43.28
N PRO A 5 25.45 -9.26 41.97
CA PRO A 5 24.40 -9.34 40.95
C PRO A 5 24.55 -10.56 40.04
N VAL A 6 23.56 -10.84 39.19
CA VAL A 6 23.68 -11.85 38.12
C VAL A 6 23.25 -11.28 36.77
N ARG A 7 24.23 -11.17 35.88
CA ARG A 7 24.19 -11.19 34.40
C ARG A 7 25.60 -11.67 33.99
N PRO A 8 25.86 -12.36 32.87
CA PRO A 8 25.02 -12.67 31.69
C PRO A 8 24.94 -14.17 31.36
N GLU A 9 24.17 -14.56 30.34
CA GLU A 9 24.57 -15.58 29.35
C GLU A 9 23.73 -15.39 28.06
N PRO A 10 24.34 -15.48 26.86
CA PRO A 10 23.68 -15.43 25.57
C PRO A 10 23.27 -16.84 25.09
N VAL A 11 22.10 -16.98 24.48
CA VAL A 11 21.68 -18.22 23.80
C VAL A 11 21.93 -18.06 22.31
N GLU A 12 23.11 -18.49 21.87
CA GLU A 12 23.51 -18.59 20.48
C GLU A 12 23.27 -20.04 20.00
N GLY A 13 22.26 -20.22 19.15
CA GLY A 13 21.96 -21.50 18.51
C GLY A 13 22.83 -21.72 17.27
N ARG A 14 23.68 -22.75 17.31
CA ARG A 14 24.34 -23.35 16.13
C ARG A 14 23.60 -24.66 15.76
N PRO A 15 23.63 -25.08 14.49
CA PRO A 15 24.71 -26.00 14.11
C PRO A 15 25.32 -25.80 12.70
N SER A 16 26.60 -26.13 12.60
CA SER A 16 27.38 -26.30 11.37
C SER A 16 27.06 -27.63 10.67
N PRO A 17 27.25 -27.73 9.35
CA PRO A 17 27.60 -28.99 8.70
C PRO A 17 29.05 -28.96 8.22
N THR A 18 29.87 -29.84 8.82
CA THR A 18 31.17 -30.28 8.33
C THR A 18 31.01 -31.29 7.19
N ASP A 19 31.90 -31.15 6.21
CA ASP A 19 32.71 -32.18 5.54
C ASP A 19 32.07 -33.56 5.23
N GLY A 20 32.07 -33.89 3.94
CA GLY A 20 31.62 -35.16 3.40
C GLY A 20 32.47 -35.59 2.21
N ARG A 21 33.79 -35.76 2.42
CA ARG A 21 34.59 -36.66 1.59
C ARG A 21 34.11 -38.10 1.80
N THR A 22 33.92 -38.85 0.72
CA THR A 22 34.10 -40.31 0.78
C THR A 22 35.09 -40.78 -0.29
N PRO A 23 35.93 -41.77 0.07
CA PRO A 23 37.02 -42.30 -0.75
C PRO A 23 36.51 -43.43 -1.63
N PHE A 24 37.22 -43.77 -2.71
CA PHE A 24 37.64 -45.15 -2.98
C PHE A 24 38.54 -45.14 -4.22
N ASP A 25 39.80 -45.46 -3.96
CA ASP A 25 40.86 -45.63 -4.94
C ASP A 25 41.44 -47.04 -4.74
N GLY A 26 41.65 -47.76 -5.85
CA GLY A 26 42.59 -48.88 -5.95
C GLY A 26 42.16 -50.29 -5.51
N LEU A 27 42.21 -51.24 -6.47
CA LEU A 27 43.09 -52.45 -6.51
C LEU A 27 42.47 -53.46 -7.51
N ARG A 28 43.07 -53.64 -8.70
CA ARG A 28 44.09 -54.65 -9.06
C ARG A 28 43.69 -56.13 -8.88
N ALA A 29 43.56 -56.78 -10.05
CA ALA A 29 44.39 -57.90 -10.54
C ALA A 29 43.87 -59.35 -10.50
N ASN A 30 44.32 -60.06 -11.56
CA ASN A 30 44.41 -61.52 -11.81
C ASN A 30 43.16 -62.13 -12.48
N GLY A 31 43.22 -62.74 -13.67
CA GLY A 31 44.17 -63.72 -14.23
C GLY A 31 43.28 -64.88 -14.75
N LEU A 32 43.51 -65.68 -15.79
CA LEU A 32 44.68 -66.19 -16.51
C LEU A 32 44.18 -66.99 -17.75
N TYR A 33 45.00 -66.98 -18.81
CA TYR A 33 45.28 -68.01 -19.84
C TYR A 33 44.19 -68.71 -20.70
N PHE A 34 44.45 -68.74 -22.01
CA PHE A 34 44.34 -69.82 -23.04
C PHE A 34 44.06 -69.15 -24.41
N ALA A 35 44.62 -69.46 -25.57
CA ALA A 35 45.81 -70.16 -26.03
C ALA A 35 46.10 -69.69 -27.47
N ARG A 36 47.33 -69.99 -27.90
CA ARG A 36 47.97 -69.84 -29.21
C ARG A 36 47.09 -70.19 -30.44
N GLY A 37 47.22 -69.36 -31.47
CA GLY A 37 46.91 -69.67 -32.87
C GLY A 37 47.70 -68.72 -33.77
N GLU A 38 48.76 -69.23 -34.42
CA GLU A 38 49.43 -68.55 -35.53
C GLU A 38 48.61 -68.69 -36.81
N HIS A 39 49.08 -68.03 -37.88
CA HIS A 39 48.47 -67.77 -39.19
C HIS A 39 47.68 -66.44 -39.24
N SER A 40 47.70 -65.66 -40.30
CA SER A 40 48.54 -65.57 -41.49
C SER A 40 47.99 -64.33 -42.20
N ALA A 41 48.89 -63.49 -42.74
CA ALA A 41 48.68 -62.68 -43.94
C ALA A 41 47.31 -61.96 -44.08
N GLU A 42 47.42 -60.63 -43.96
CA GLU A 42 47.07 -59.73 -45.06
C GLU A 42 45.60 -59.39 -45.39
N HIS A 43 45.45 -58.11 -45.75
CA HIS A 43 44.33 -57.46 -46.44
C HIS A 43 43.04 -57.21 -45.66
N GLY A 44 42.73 -55.93 -45.43
CA GLY A 44 41.33 -55.54 -45.29
C GLY A 44 41.07 -54.22 -44.59
N PHE A 45 41.02 -53.16 -45.39
CA PHE A 45 40.13 -52.02 -45.16
C PHE A 45 40.51 -51.07 -44.00
N THR A 46 41.49 -50.20 -44.24
CA THR A 46 41.36 -48.85 -43.70
C THR A 46 40.12 -48.23 -44.37
N PRO A 47 39.06 -47.87 -43.62
CA PRO A 47 38.02 -47.06 -44.23
C PRO A 47 38.72 -45.79 -44.73
N PRO A 48 38.44 -45.31 -45.97
CA PRO A 48 38.88 -43.98 -46.32
C PRO A 48 38.31 -43.08 -45.25
N CYS A 49 39.19 -42.35 -44.55
CA CYS A 49 38.80 -41.25 -43.69
C CYS A 49 37.79 -40.46 -44.52
N ARG A 50 36.50 -40.56 -44.19
CA ARG A 50 35.51 -39.69 -44.81
C ARG A 50 36.05 -38.32 -44.47
N ARG A 51 36.60 -37.62 -45.46
CA ARG A 51 36.72 -36.17 -45.38
C ARG A 51 35.31 -35.76 -45.04
N SER A 52 35.08 -35.43 -43.77
CA SER A 52 33.98 -34.59 -43.38
C SER A 52 34.07 -33.44 -44.36
N ALA A 53 33.13 -33.36 -45.29
CA ALA A 53 33.01 -32.18 -46.11
C ALA A 53 32.76 -31.08 -45.09
N GLU A 54 33.81 -30.36 -44.73
CA GLU A 54 33.71 -29.16 -43.92
C GLU A 54 33.01 -28.15 -44.81
N HIS A 55 31.69 -28.25 -44.84
CA HIS A 55 30.80 -27.26 -45.39
C HIS A 55 30.92 -26.04 -44.48
N GLY A 56 31.84 -25.14 -44.80
CA GLY A 56 31.90 -23.83 -44.15
C GLY A 56 30.57 -23.10 -44.32
N PHE A 57 30.11 -22.43 -43.27
CA PHE A 57 28.88 -21.63 -43.28
C PHE A 57 28.90 -20.63 -44.43
N THR A 58 27.81 -20.55 -45.19
CA THR A 58 27.68 -19.53 -46.23
C THR A 58 27.42 -18.17 -45.59
N LEU A 59 27.84 -17.09 -46.27
CA LEU A 59 27.55 -15.73 -45.83
C LEU A 59 26.03 -15.49 -45.66
N VAL A 60 25.22 -16.12 -46.50
CA VAL A 60 23.75 -16.06 -46.45
C VAL A 60 23.21 -16.72 -45.18
N GLU A 61 23.79 -17.82 -44.74
CA GLU A 61 23.34 -18.55 -43.54
C GLU A 61 23.61 -17.76 -42.26
N VAL A 62 24.80 -17.16 -42.12
CA VAL A 62 25.10 -16.26 -41.01
C VAL A 62 24.18 -15.03 -41.04
N LEU A 63 23.90 -14.48 -42.23
CA LEU A 63 23.00 -13.34 -42.38
C LEU A 63 21.57 -13.68 -41.95
N ILE A 64 21.03 -14.83 -42.37
CA ILE A 64 19.70 -15.29 -41.94
C ILE A 64 19.68 -15.58 -40.43
N ALA A 65 20.73 -16.21 -39.89
CA ALA A 65 20.83 -16.51 -38.46
C ALA A 65 20.85 -15.22 -37.62
N MET A 66 21.65 -14.23 -38.00
CA MET A 66 21.66 -12.92 -37.34
C MET A 66 20.34 -12.18 -37.48
N LEU A 67 19.69 -12.28 -38.64
CA LEU A 67 18.39 -11.67 -38.89
C LEU A 67 17.31 -12.26 -37.97
N ILE A 68 17.21 -13.59 -37.88
CA ILE A 68 16.26 -14.27 -37.00
C ILE A 68 16.60 -14.00 -35.53
N PHE A 69 17.89 -14.10 -35.16
CA PHE A 69 18.33 -13.81 -33.80
C PHE A 69 18.00 -12.38 -33.40
N GLY A 70 18.25 -11.41 -34.28
CA GLY A 70 17.91 -10.01 -34.07
C GLY A 70 16.40 -9.80 -33.91
N MET A 71 15.57 -10.48 -34.71
CA MET A 71 14.11 -10.42 -34.57
C MET A 71 13.63 -11.00 -33.23
N ILE A 72 14.15 -12.15 -32.81
CA ILE A 72 13.79 -12.77 -31.52
C ILE A 72 14.24 -11.88 -30.36
N ALA A 73 15.47 -11.37 -30.42
CA ALA A 73 15.99 -10.45 -29.40
C ALA A 73 15.13 -9.18 -29.30
N ALA A 74 14.76 -8.58 -30.44
CA ALA A 74 13.88 -7.41 -30.48
C ALA A 74 12.48 -7.72 -29.92
N ALA A 75 11.90 -8.87 -30.26
CA ALA A 75 10.62 -9.30 -29.72
C ALA A 75 10.67 -9.52 -28.20
N GLY A 76 11.74 -10.12 -27.69
CA GLY A 76 11.96 -10.31 -26.26
C GLY A 76 12.08 -8.99 -25.50
N VAL A 77 12.86 -8.03 -26.03
CA VAL A 77 12.97 -6.69 -25.46
C VAL A 77 11.64 -5.94 -25.50
N ALA A 78 10.88 -6.07 -26.60
CA ALA A 78 9.56 -5.45 -26.73
C ALA A 78 8.57 -5.99 -25.70
N LEU A 79 8.55 -7.32 -25.49
CA LEU A 79 7.70 -7.96 -24.49
C LEU A 79 8.05 -7.51 -23.07
N LEU A 80 9.34 -7.52 -22.71
CA LEU A 80 9.79 -7.05 -21.39
C LEU A 80 9.40 -5.58 -21.15
N SER A 81 9.62 -4.73 -22.16
CA SER A 81 9.28 -3.31 -22.08
C SER A 81 7.78 -3.08 -21.92
N PHE A 82 6.95 -3.90 -22.60
CA PHE A 82 5.51 -3.87 -22.43
C PHE A 82 5.10 -4.28 -21.02
N SER A 83 5.65 -5.38 -20.49
CA SER A 83 5.36 -5.85 -19.13
C SER A 83 5.70 -4.80 -18.07
N ILE A 84 6.85 -4.14 -18.16
CA ILE A 84 7.25 -3.09 -17.22
C ILE A 84 6.27 -1.91 -17.26
N ARG A 85 5.88 -1.45 -18.47
CA ARG A 85 4.90 -0.36 -18.60
C ARG A 85 3.52 -0.75 -18.08
N ALA A 86 3.07 -1.97 -18.38
CA ALA A 86 1.80 -2.49 -17.88
C ALA A 86 1.79 -2.58 -16.35
N GLN A 87 2.88 -3.04 -15.74
CA GLN A 87 3.04 -3.08 -14.29
C GLN A 87 3.03 -1.67 -13.68
N GLY A 88 3.77 -0.71 -14.26
CA GLY A 88 3.76 0.68 -13.79
C GLY A 88 2.37 1.32 -13.86
N ALA A 89 1.64 1.08 -14.95
CA ALA A 89 0.26 1.54 -15.08
C ALA A 89 -0.68 0.88 -14.05
N ALA A 90 -0.51 -0.43 -13.78
CA ALA A 90 -1.30 -1.13 -12.77
C ALA A 90 -1.05 -0.58 -11.36
N VAL A 91 0.21 -0.35 -10.97
CA VAL A 91 0.57 0.25 -9.68
C VAL A 91 -0.08 1.62 -9.52
N ALA A 92 0.05 2.50 -10.51
CA ALA A 92 -0.56 3.83 -10.45
C ALA A 92 -2.09 3.79 -10.30
N ARG A 93 -2.76 2.77 -10.86
CA ARG A 93 -4.21 2.58 -10.69
C ARG A 93 -4.57 2.07 -9.30
N LEU A 94 -3.77 1.17 -8.73
CA LEU A 94 -3.96 0.70 -7.37
C LEU A 94 -3.76 1.84 -6.36
N ASP A 95 -2.74 2.67 -6.56
CA ASP A 95 -2.49 3.84 -5.71
C ASP A 95 -3.67 4.85 -5.74
N ASP A 96 -4.27 5.09 -6.91
CA ASP A 96 -5.46 5.95 -7.04
C ASP A 96 -6.67 5.35 -6.30
N VAL A 97 -6.91 4.04 -6.43
CA VAL A 97 -7.98 3.35 -5.68
C VAL A 97 -7.74 3.42 -4.17
N ASP A 98 -6.51 3.15 -3.72
CA ASP A 98 -6.12 3.20 -2.31
C ASP A 98 -6.31 4.61 -1.73
N SER A 99 -6.05 5.66 -2.51
CA SER A 99 -6.28 7.05 -2.08
C SER A 99 -7.76 7.35 -1.84
N VAL A 100 -8.65 6.83 -2.69
CA VAL A 100 -10.10 6.94 -2.55
C VAL A 100 -10.61 6.18 -1.33
N GLU A 101 -10.16 4.94 -1.14
CA GLU A 101 -10.54 4.12 0.01
C GLU A 101 -10.04 4.71 1.33
N ARG A 102 -8.83 5.28 1.34
CA ARG A 102 -8.29 5.99 2.50
C ARG A 102 -9.12 7.22 2.85
N LEU A 103 -9.47 8.05 1.87
CA LEU A 103 -10.34 9.21 2.08
C LEU A 103 -11.70 8.76 2.65
N SER A 104 -12.33 7.75 2.04
CA SER A 104 -13.60 7.18 2.47
C SER A 104 -13.56 6.71 3.92
N SER A 105 -12.51 5.98 4.29
CA SER A 105 -12.34 5.41 5.63
C SER A 105 -12.16 6.50 6.68
N ILE A 106 -11.34 7.52 6.40
CA ILE A 106 -11.09 8.63 7.33
C ILE A 106 -12.35 9.50 7.48
N LEU A 107 -13.05 9.83 6.39
CA LEU A 107 -14.32 10.57 6.44
C LEU A 107 -15.37 9.80 7.23
N SER A 108 -15.51 8.49 6.99
CA SER A 108 -16.43 7.63 7.74
C SER A 108 -16.14 7.68 9.23
N ALA A 109 -14.87 7.58 9.62
CA ALA A 109 -14.45 7.64 11.02
C ALA A 109 -14.70 9.03 11.65
N ASP A 110 -14.32 10.10 10.95
CA ASP A 110 -14.48 11.48 11.43
C ASP A 110 -15.97 11.83 11.60
N PHE A 111 -16.82 11.48 10.63
CA PHE A 111 -18.26 11.72 10.70
C PHE A 111 -18.96 10.86 11.74
N ALA A 112 -18.62 9.57 11.83
CA ALA A 112 -19.16 8.71 12.86
C ALA A 112 -18.86 9.26 14.27
N GLN A 113 -17.66 9.80 14.48
CA GLN A 113 -17.24 10.37 15.76
C GLN A 113 -17.60 11.84 15.95
N ALA A 114 -18.40 12.45 15.08
CA ALA A 114 -18.86 13.82 15.27
C ALA A 114 -19.64 13.96 16.59
N VAL A 115 -19.36 15.01 17.35
CA VAL A 115 -19.99 15.26 18.66
C VAL A 115 -20.60 16.66 18.72
N GLU A 116 -21.64 16.82 19.54
CA GLU A 116 -22.36 18.09 19.70
C GLU A 116 -21.64 19.09 20.62
N ARG A 117 -20.35 19.33 20.37
CA ARG A 117 -19.53 20.32 21.11
C ARG A 117 -19.27 21.55 20.23
N PRO A 118 -19.93 22.71 20.50
CA PRO A 118 -19.56 24.00 19.90
C PRO A 118 -18.08 24.31 20.12
N ASN A 119 -17.47 25.21 19.38
CA ASN A 119 -16.07 25.61 19.60
C ASN A 119 -15.88 27.13 19.43
N ARG A 120 -14.65 27.61 19.58
CA ARG A 120 -14.27 28.99 19.28
C ARG A 120 -13.21 29.04 18.20
N ASP A 121 -13.34 30.02 17.31
CA ASP A 121 -12.26 30.39 16.39
C ASP A 121 -11.16 31.19 17.09
N GLU A 122 -10.11 31.54 16.35
CA GLU A 122 -8.95 32.34 16.81
C GLU A 122 -9.34 33.68 17.43
N ARG A 123 -10.50 34.24 17.06
CA ARG A 123 -11.01 35.52 17.57
C ARG A 123 -11.89 35.33 18.81
N GLY A 124 -12.05 34.09 19.28
CA GLY A 124 -12.89 33.73 20.42
C GLY A 124 -14.39 33.69 20.10
N VAL A 125 -14.78 33.80 18.83
CA VAL A 125 -16.19 33.78 18.42
C VAL A 125 -16.71 32.36 18.49
N MET A 126 -17.91 32.18 19.06
CA MET A 126 -18.55 30.87 19.14
C MET A 126 -18.94 30.37 17.75
N GLN A 127 -18.60 29.12 17.47
CA GLN A 127 -18.90 28.40 16.25
C GLN A 127 -19.69 27.12 16.59
N PRO A 128 -20.62 26.70 15.71
CA PRO A 128 -21.31 25.42 15.86
C PRO A 128 -20.34 24.22 15.88
N ALA A 129 -20.82 23.10 16.41
CA ALA A 129 -20.06 21.84 16.44
C ALA A 129 -19.76 21.29 15.04
N PHE A 130 -20.64 21.59 14.08
CA PHE A 130 -20.55 21.17 12.69
C PHE A 130 -21.00 22.32 11.79
N VAL A 131 -20.18 22.65 10.80
CA VAL A 131 -20.45 23.69 9.80
C VAL A 131 -20.09 23.13 8.43
N GLY A 132 -20.99 23.27 7.48
CA GLY A 132 -20.88 22.68 6.16
C GLY A 132 -21.37 23.59 5.04
N THR A 133 -20.68 23.55 3.92
CA THR A 133 -21.05 24.17 2.65
C THR A 133 -20.94 23.12 1.54
N GLY A 134 -21.36 23.43 0.32
CA GLY A 134 -21.19 22.52 -0.81
C GLY A 134 -19.74 22.08 -1.06
N THR A 135 -18.73 22.82 -0.59
CA THR A 135 -17.32 22.54 -0.89
C THR A 135 -16.42 22.50 0.34
N SER A 136 -16.98 22.55 1.55
CA SER A 136 -16.21 22.39 2.77
C SER A 136 -17.06 21.87 3.92
N VAL A 137 -16.44 21.16 4.85
CA VAL A 137 -17.10 20.74 6.08
C VAL A 137 -16.11 20.76 7.22
N ARG A 138 -16.48 21.43 8.31
CA ARG A 138 -15.74 21.48 9.57
C ARG A 138 -16.58 20.86 10.67
N LEU A 139 -15.96 20.03 11.49
CA LEU A 139 -16.61 19.34 12.58
C LEU A 139 -15.71 19.21 13.80
N VAL A 140 -16.35 19.08 14.95
CA VAL A 140 -15.74 18.59 16.18
C VAL A 140 -16.04 17.11 16.30
N ARG A 141 -14.99 16.32 16.51
CA ARG A 141 -15.07 14.87 16.69
C ARG A 141 -14.45 14.45 18.02
N GLY A 142 -14.90 13.29 18.51
CA GLY A 142 -14.19 12.55 19.54
C GLY A 142 -12.76 12.23 19.12
N GLY A 143 -11.87 12.21 20.11
CA GLY A 143 -10.52 11.70 19.97
C GLY A 143 -10.50 10.17 19.86
N TRP A 144 -9.30 9.61 19.76
CA TRP A 144 -9.12 8.16 19.74
C TRP A 144 -9.60 7.54 21.06
N SER A 145 -10.20 6.35 20.99
CA SER A 145 -10.46 5.54 22.17
C SER A 145 -9.17 5.38 22.96
N ASN A 146 -9.13 5.98 24.15
CA ASN A 146 -7.92 6.14 24.94
C ASN A 146 -7.63 4.85 25.74
N LEU A 147 -7.30 3.78 25.02
CA LEU A 147 -7.07 2.45 25.59
C LEU A 147 -5.80 2.38 26.46
N ASP A 148 -4.87 3.32 26.27
CA ASP A 148 -3.57 3.42 26.94
C ASP A 148 -3.55 4.45 28.09
N GLY A 149 -4.66 5.15 28.35
CA GLY A 149 -4.76 6.12 29.45
C GLY A 149 -3.88 7.37 29.30
N ALA A 150 -3.25 7.60 28.14
CA ALA A 150 -2.39 8.75 27.90
C ALA A 150 -3.21 10.06 27.83
N ALA A 151 -2.70 11.17 28.36
CA ALA A 151 -3.37 12.46 28.29
C ALA A 151 -3.35 13.03 26.86
N ARG A 152 -4.29 12.57 26.01
CA ARG A 152 -4.58 13.13 24.70
C ARG A 152 -5.85 13.99 24.78
N PRO A 153 -5.96 15.06 23.98
CA PRO A 153 -7.22 15.80 23.87
C PRO A 153 -8.34 14.82 23.48
N SER A 154 -9.38 14.73 24.31
CA SER A 154 -10.54 13.87 24.06
C SER A 154 -11.39 14.33 22.88
N LEU A 155 -11.13 15.54 22.35
CA LEU A 155 -11.82 16.16 21.23
C LEU A 155 -10.83 16.76 20.23
N GLN A 156 -11.19 16.70 18.96
CA GLN A 156 -10.42 17.28 17.86
C GLN A 156 -11.34 18.08 16.94
N LYS A 157 -10.81 19.18 16.38
CA LYS A 157 -11.44 19.96 15.32
C LYS A 157 -10.77 19.63 14.00
N VAL A 158 -11.57 19.31 12.99
CA VAL A 158 -11.08 18.93 11.66
C VAL A 158 -11.93 19.61 10.59
N GLU A 159 -11.32 19.90 9.44
CA GLU A 159 -11.95 20.51 8.29
C GLU A 159 -11.54 19.77 7.02
N TYR A 160 -12.52 19.52 6.14
CA TYR A 160 -12.30 19.05 4.78
C TYR A 160 -12.67 20.16 3.82
N ARG A 161 -11.81 20.41 2.84
CA ARG A 161 -12.05 21.42 1.80
C ARG A 161 -11.38 21.01 0.49
N LEU A 162 -11.93 21.51 -0.62
CA LEU A 162 -11.31 21.39 -1.93
C LEU A 162 -10.43 22.63 -2.17
N GLU A 163 -9.13 22.43 -2.32
CA GLU A 163 -8.14 23.47 -2.56
C GLU A 163 -7.09 22.94 -3.55
N GLU A 164 -6.61 23.76 -4.49
CA GLU A 164 -5.58 23.37 -5.48
C GLU A 164 -5.81 22.03 -6.21
N GLU A 165 -7.07 21.75 -6.59
CA GLU A 165 -7.48 20.47 -7.23
C GLU A 165 -7.28 19.22 -6.34
N ALA A 166 -7.19 19.38 -5.02
CA ALA A 166 -7.10 18.31 -4.04
C ALA A 166 -8.14 18.47 -2.92
N ILE A 167 -8.66 17.35 -2.43
CA ILE A 167 -9.39 17.35 -1.16
C ILE A 167 -8.37 17.26 -0.03
N ASP A 168 -8.33 18.30 0.78
CA ASP A 168 -7.47 18.39 1.95
C ASP A 168 -8.23 18.07 3.21
N ARG A 169 -7.52 17.47 4.16
CA ARG A 169 -7.92 17.39 5.56
C ARG A 169 -7.02 18.27 6.40
N VAL A 170 -7.62 19.25 7.06
CA VAL A 170 -6.96 20.19 7.95
C VAL A 170 -7.36 19.85 9.38
N ALA A 171 -6.37 19.67 10.25
CA ALA A 171 -6.58 19.45 11.68
C ALA A 171 -6.11 20.66 12.48
N TYR A 172 -6.61 20.79 13.71
CA TYR A 172 -6.23 21.89 14.60
C TYR A 172 -5.52 21.34 15.85
N PRO A 173 -4.49 22.03 16.38
CA PRO A 173 -3.77 21.62 17.58
C PRO A 173 -4.66 21.67 18.83
N MET A 174 -5.62 22.60 18.86
CA MET A 174 -6.61 22.75 19.93
C MET A 174 -8.00 22.97 19.34
N LEU A 175 -9.02 22.62 20.13
CA LEU A 175 -10.42 22.82 19.76
C LEU A 175 -10.75 24.31 19.57
N ASP A 176 -10.33 25.12 20.55
CA ASP A 176 -10.70 26.53 20.67
C ASP A 176 -9.48 27.43 20.42
N GLY A 177 -9.64 28.48 19.61
CA GLY A 177 -8.65 29.58 19.48
C GLY A 177 -7.36 29.25 18.71
N ALA A 178 -7.20 28.03 18.22
CA ALA A 178 -6.00 27.60 17.51
C ALA A 178 -6.03 27.85 16.01
N GLU A 179 -4.85 28.19 15.47
CA GLU A 179 -4.54 28.19 14.04
C GLU A 179 -4.50 26.75 13.49
N PRO A 180 -4.97 26.49 12.25
CA PRO A 180 -4.90 25.17 11.65
C PRO A 180 -3.45 24.70 11.41
N TYR A 181 -3.25 23.37 11.46
CA TYR A 181 -2.05 22.76 10.91
C TYR A 181 -2.01 22.90 9.37
N PRO A 182 -0.83 22.73 8.75
CA PRO A 182 -0.74 22.66 7.30
C PRO A 182 -1.72 21.62 6.70
N PRO A 183 -2.39 21.92 5.57
CA PRO A 183 -3.30 20.99 4.93
C PRO A 183 -2.62 19.66 4.57
N GLY A 184 -3.28 18.56 4.87
CA GLY A 184 -2.89 17.23 4.42
C GLY A 184 -3.72 16.80 3.22
N ALA A 185 -3.11 16.75 2.03
CA ALA A 185 -3.77 16.27 0.83
C ALA A 185 -4.20 14.80 0.99
N MET A 186 -5.49 14.54 0.85
CA MET A 186 -6.07 13.19 0.97
C MET A 186 -6.34 12.58 -0.41
N LEU A 187 -6.78 13.40 -1.37
CA LEU A 187 -7.12 12.96 -2.71
C LEU A 187 -6.84 14.08 -3.74
N SER A 188 -5.81 13.90 -4.56
CA SER A 188 -5.40 14.81 -5.65
C SER A 188 -6.16 14.55 -6.94
N ASP A 189 -6.13 15.40 -7.96
CA ASP A 189 -6.87 15.27 -9.24
C ASP A 189 -8.40 15.36 -9.11
N VAL A 190 -8.85 16.22 -8.20
CA VAL A 190 -10.26 16.53 -7.97
C VAL A 190 -10.64 17.79 -8.76
N ARG A 191 -11.55 17.64 -9.72
CA ARG A 191 -12.15 18.75 -10.46
C ARG A 191 -13.22 19.46 -9.63
N ALA A 192 -14.05 18.70 -8.91
CA ALA A 192 -15.14 19.25 -8.13
C ALA A 192 -15.47 18.36 -6.93
N MET A 193 -15.88 19.01 -5.85
CA MET A 193 -16.42 18.40 -4.64
C MET A 193 -17.80 19.00 -4.38
N THR A 194 -18.78 18.18 -4.03
CA THR A 194 -20.11 18.61 -3.62
C THR A 194 -20.52 17.87 -2.37
N LEU A 195 -20.89 18.62 -1.33
CA LEU A 195 -21.35 18.11 -0.05
C LEU A 195 -22.82 18.48 0.14
N ARG A 196 -23.60 17.51 0.63
CA ARG A 196 -24.99 17.72 1.01
C ARG A 196 -25.23 17.10 2.37
N TYR A 197 -26.16 17.69 3.11
CA TYR A 197 -26.42 17.39 4.51
C TYR A 197 -27.87 16.98 4.69
N ARG A 198 -28.10 15.84 5.34
CA ARG A 198 -29.43 15.28 5.53
C ARG A 198 -29.96 15.55 6.93
N PHE A 199 -31.19 16.02 7.03
CA PHE A 199 -31.91 16.13 8.29
C PHE A 199 -33.41 15.91 8.10
N ARG A 200 -34.01 15.02 8.91
CA ARG A 200 -35.46 14.71 8.87
C ARG A 200 -35.99 14.40 7.46
N GLY A 201 -35.18 13.74 6.63
CA GLY A 201 -35.57 13.39 5.25
C GLY A 201 -35.26 14.44 4.19
N ALA A 202 -34.99 15.69 4.57
CA ALA A 202 -34.60 16.74 3.65
C ALA A 202 -33.08 16.79 3.46
N TRP A 203 -32.66 17.19 2.27
CA TRP A 203 -31.25 17.44 1.92
C TRP A 203 -31.02 18.94 1.72
N SER A 204 -29.90 19.44 2.24
CA SER A 204 -29.46 20.84 2.12
C SER A 204 -28.00 20.89 1.66
N ASP A 205 -27.61 21.94 0.95
CA ASP A 205 -26.22 22.15 0.50
C ASP A 205 -25.41 22.99 1.52
N ARG A 206 -26.01 23.27 2.67
CA ARG A 206 -25.42 24.00 3.79
C ARG A 206 -25.85 23.40 5.12
N TRP A 207 -24.94 23.43 6.10
CA TRP A 207 -25.19 23.12 7.50
C TRP A 207 -24.54 24.17 8.40
N ASP A 208 -25.27 24.67 9.38
CA ASP A 208 -24.79 25.65 10.35
C ASP A 208 -25.51 25.56 11.71
N GLY A 209 -26.25 24.47 11.92
CA GLY A 209 -27.02 24.22 13.14
C GLY A 209 -28.37 24.94 13.20
N THR A 210 -28.69 25.82 12.23
CA THR A 210 -29.97 26.54 12.18
C THR A 210 -31.16 25.63 11.84
N GLN A 211 -30.88 24.40 11.40
CA GLN A 211 -31.87 23.38 11.01
C GLN A 211 -32.56 22.73 12.22
N GLY A 212 -32.17 23.10 13.46
CA GLY A 212 -32.76 22.59 14.71
C GLY A 212 -32.06 21.36 15.28
N ALA A 213 -30.82 21.09 14.85
CA ALA A 213 -29.93 20.07 15.40
C ALA A 213 -28.47 20.53 15.26
N ALA A 214 -27.60 20.11 16.18
CA ALA A 214 -26.18 20.46 16.11
C ALA A 214 -25.48 19.74 14.94
N LEU A 215 -25.86 18.48 14.69
CA LEU A 215 -25.29 17.61 13.66
C LEU A 215 -26.35 17.22 12.61
N PRO A 216 -25.97 17.06 11.33
CA PRO A 216 -26.82 16.39 10.35
C PRO A 216 -26.92 14.89 10.68
N GLN A 217 -27.88 14.18 10.09
CA GLN A 217 -28.00 12.72 10.22
C GLN A 217 -27.04 11.99 9.26
N ALA A 218 -26.76 12.59 8.11
CA ALA A 218 -25.87 12.04 7.11
C ALA A 218 -25.25 13.14 6.24
N VAL A 219 -24.08 12.84 5.67
CA VAL A 219 -23.39 13.66 4.67
C VAL A 219 -23.27 12.86 3.38
N GLU A 220 -23.67 13.46 2.28
CA GLU A 220 -23.38 12.95 0.94
C GLU A 220 -22.19 13.73 0.37
N LEU A 221 -21.16 13.00 -0.06
CA LEU A 221 -20.01 13.53 -0.78
C LEU A 221 -20.10 13.06 -2.23
N THR A 222 -19.99 14.01 -3.15
CA THR A 222 -19.81 13.74 -4.58
C THR A 222 -18.49 14.35 -5.03
N VAL A 223 -17.63 13.52 -5.63
CA VAL A 223 -16.31 13.92 -6.16
C VAL A 223 -16.29 13.67 -7.66
N THR A 224 -15.92 14.69 -8.43
CA THR A 224 -15.62 14.56 -9.86
C THR A 224 -14.10 14.61 -10.05
N ARG A 225 -13.52 13.53 -10.57
CA ARG A 225 -12.09 13.40 -10.89
C ARG A 225 -11.78 14.09 -12.23
N ARG A 226 -10.53 14.50 -12.47
CA ARG A 226 -10.13 15.12 -13.75
C ARG A 226 -10.33 14.22 -14.98
N ASN A 227 -10.21 12.91 -14.78
CA ASN A 227 -10.45 11.89 -15.82
C ASN A 227 -11.95 11.66 -16.12
N GLY A 228 -12.87 12.38 -15.46
CA GLY A 228 -14.31 12.27 -15.66
C GLY A 228 -15.01 11.26 -14.74
N THR A 229 -14.26 10.46 -13.97
CA THR A 229 -14.85 9.54 -12.99
C THR A 229 -15.60 10.33 -11.91
N MET A 230 -16.81 9.89 -11.58
CA MET A 230 -17.65 10.47 -10.54
C MET A 230 -17.86 9.46 -9.42
N LEU A 231 -17.54 9.84 -8.20
CA LEU A 231 -17.74 9.06 -6.99
C LEU A 231 -18.81 9.73 -6.13
N ARG A 232 -19.78 8.96 -5.66
CA ARG A 232 -20.79 9.42 -4.70
C ARG A 232 -20.79 8.50 -3.49
N GLN A 233 -20.65 9.08 -2.31
CA GLN A 233 -20.57 8.37 -1.03
C GLN A 233 -21.51 9.00 -0.02
N LEU A 234 -22.05 8.16 0.87
CA LEU A 234 -22.97 8.56 1.92
C LEU A 234 -22.42 8.11 3.27
N PHE A 235 -22.29 9.06 4.19
CA PHE A 235 -21.75 8.83 5.52
C PHE A 235 -22.80 9.15 6.58
N LEU A 236 -22.94 8.29 7.59
CA LEU A 236 -23.71 8.62 8.79
C LEU A 236 -22.88 9.51 9.72
N VAL A 237 -23.56 10.35 10.49
CA VAL A 237 -22.93 11.31 11.40
C VAL A 237 -23.36 11.05 12.83
N GLY A 238 -22.41 11.11 13.77
CA GLY A 238 -22.68 10.97 15.20
C GLY A 238 -23.11 9.56 15.64
N THR A 239 -22.68 8.53 14.90
CA THR A 239 -22.96 7.12 15.24
C THR A 239 -21.94 6.50 16.20
N GLY A 240 -20.95 7.27 16.65
CA GLY A 240 -19.93 6.85 17.60
C GLY A 240 -20.49 6.65 19.01
N TYR A 241 -19.81 5.82 19.81
CA TYR A 241 -20.18 5.60 21.20
C TYR A 241 -19.94 6.87 22.03
N GLU A 242 -20.99 7.46 22.60
CA GLU A 242 -20.86 8.41 23.71
C GLU A 242 -20.33 7.64 24.92
N GLN A 243 -19.13 7.99 25.41
CA GLN A 243 -18.75 7.59 26.75
C GLN A 243 -19.67 8.34 27.71
N GLY A 244 -20.51 7.58 28.43
CA GLY A 244 -21.35 8.13 29.50
C GLY A 244 -20.51 8.92 30.51
N PRO A 245 -21.12 9.88 31.23
CA PRO A 245 -20.40 10.75 32.15
C PRO A 245 -19.57 9.90 33.13
N PRO A 246 -18.34 10.31 33.49
CA PRO A 246 -17.55 9.60 34.47
C PRO A 246 -18.38 9.46 35.75
N GLU A 247 -18.53 8.23 36.25
CA GLU A 247 -19.18 7.98 37.54
C GLU A 247 -18.54 8.92 38.57
N ALA A 248 -19.35 9.81 39.14
CA ALA A 248 -18.92 10.68 40.20
C ALA A 248 -18.37 9.79 41.32
N GLU A 249 -17.07 9.86 41.51
CA GLU A 249 -16.33 9.20 42.58
C GLU A 249 -17.04 9.55 43.90
N HIS A 250 -17.85 8.63 44.39
CA HIS A 250 -18.48 8.73 45.69
C HIS A 250 -17.37 8.60 46.73
N GLY A 251 -16.85 9.76 47.14
CA GLY A 251 -15.89 9.87 48.23
C GLY A 251 -16.42 9.19 49.49
N ARG A 252 -15.55 8.39 50.11
CA ARG A 252 -15.61 8.04 51.53
C ARG A 252 -14.44 8.71 52.23
#